data_AF-A0A941TH53-F1
#
_entry.id   AF-A0A941TH53-F1
#
_cell.length_a   1.000
_cell.length_b   1.000
_cell.length_c   1.000
_cell.angle_alpha   90.00
_cell.angle_beta   90.00
_cell.angle_gamma   90.00
#
_symmetry.space_group_name_H-M   'P 1'
#
loop_
_entity.id
_entity.type
_entity.pdbx_description
1 polymer ?
#
loop_
_entity_poly.entity_id
_entity_poly.type
_entity_poly.pdbx_seq_one_letter_code
_entity_poly.pdbx_strand_id
1 'polypeptide(L)'
;MDVRRRIILRGAVQGVGFRPFVYRHARELGLGGWVLNSTEGVMIEAEGEASGVSALVDAVRRSPPPNARIGRISVEEVAPRGEAAFSIRRSEIVEARGAEVLPDLAPCAACLAELFDPTSRRFRYPFINCTQCGPRYSIVESTPYDRSRTTMRCFTMCPACQAEYDEPSDRRFHAEPNACLACGPRLTLRDNTGGTIAHDDQALKAAVAALLRGGIVAVKGVGGFHLLAPAHDEDAISRMRLGKRRGGKPFAVMFPDLAAIRLHCHLDAATEALLSGRERPIVLARRKADTLAPSVATGSHRLGVLLPYSPLHHLLMADLDIPAVATSGNVADEPIIIDDAMAFQRLAGIADLFLVHDRPIVRSLDDSVAQIVCDRPQLLRRARGYAPGPLAVSGARDGILALGGHLKATVALTAAGSVTVSQHLGDLETPAARDGLRRAITDLVALQGGQPRLAVRDLHPDYASTRVAETTGRPMVAVQHHVAHVAACLGEHGLAPPALGIAWDGTGYGSDGTIWGGEFIHVDKSGWRRVA
;
A
#
# COMPACT_ATOMS: atom_id res chain seq x y z
N MET A 1 34.37 -30.96 -1.44
CA MET A 1 33.34 -31.60 -0.60
C MET A 1 32.08 -30.79 -0.76
N ASP A 2 30.98 -31.44 -1.10
CA ASP A 2 29.71 -30.76 -1.27
C ASP A 2 29.09 -30.49 0.08
N VAL A 3 28.50 -29.31 0.22
CA VAL A 3 27.79 -28.88 1.42
C VAL A 3 26.35 -28.57 1.04
N ARG A 4 25.42 -28.83 1.95
CA ARG A 4 24.03 -28.39 1.81
C ARG A 4 23.73 -27.39 2.93
N ARG A 5 23.16 -26.24 2.56
CA ARG A 5 22.73 -25.23 3.53
C ARG A 5 21.26 -24.93 3.38
N ARG A 6 20.55 -24.91 4.51
CA ARG A 6 19.22 -24.35 4.64
C ARG A 6 19.36 -22.87 4.98
N ILE A 7 18.70 -22.01 4.21
CA ILE A 7 18.71 -20.56 4.38
C ILE A 7 17.26 -20.12 4.55
N ILE A 8 16.95 -19.41 5.63
CA ILE A 8 15.62 -18.86 5.87
C ILE A 8 15.71 -17.34 5.92
N LEU A 9 14.92 -16.69 5.06
CA LEU A 9 14.84 -15.24 4.92
C LEU A 9 13.51 -14.77 5.50
N ARG A 10 13.54 -13.88 6.49
CA ARG A 10 12.33 -13.27 7.09
C ARG A 10 12.23 -11.79 6.75
N GLY A 11 11.01 -11.26 6.75
CA GLY A 11 10.68 -9.89 6.37
C GLY A 11 9.90 -9.79 5.06
N ALA A 12 9.95 -8.64 4.41
CA ALA A 12 9.29 -8.36 3.12
C ALA A 12 10.05 -9.00 1.95
N VAL A 13 10.05 -10.33 1.92
CA VAL A 13 10.77 -11.18 0.95
C VAL A 13 9.85 -11.95 0.00
N GLN A 14 8.53 -11.83 0.15
CA GLN A 14 7.54 -12.46 -0.72
C GLN A 14 6.89 -11.47 -1.69
N GLY A 15 6.48 -11.93 -2.87
CA GLY A 15 5.90 -11.08 -3.92
C GLY A 15 6.86 -10.07 -4.58
N VAL A 16 8.17 -10.13 -4.23
CA VAL A 16 9.27 -9.29 -4.75
C VAL A 16 10.06 -9.94 -5.90
N GLY A 17 9.74 -11.17 -6.30
CA GLY A 17 10.54 -11.97 -7.24
C GLY A 17 11.71 -12.74 -6.61
N PHE A 18 11.65 -13.05 -5.31
CA PHE A 18 12.75 -13.74 -4.61
C PHE A 18 12.96 -15.19 -5.07
N ARG A 19 11.89 -15.98 -5.27
CA ARG A 19 11.98 -17.34 -5.84
C ARG A 19 12.67 -17.34 -7.22
N PRO A 20 12.26 -16.50 -8.21
CA PRO A 20 13.00 -16.23 -9.44
C PRO A 20 14.48 -15.90 -9.26
N PHE A 21 14.79 -14.99 -8.33
CA PHE A 21 16.16 -14.54 -8.08
C PHE A 21 17.06 -15.69 -7.62
N VAL A 22 16.62 -16.46 -6.62
CA VAL A 22 17.38 -17.60 -6.08
C VAL A 22 17.54 -18.70 -7.13
N TYR A 23 16.48 -19.02 -7.88
CA TYR A 23 16.52 -20.05 -8.91
C TYR A 23 17.58 -19.76 -10.00
N ARG A 24 17.66 -18.51 -10.47
CA ARG A 24 18.69 -18.12 -11.46
C ARG A 24 20.10 -18.23 -10.90
N HIS A 25 20.37 -17.62 -9.75
CA HIS A 25 21.70 -17.68 -9.13
C HIS A 25 22.14 -19.12 -8.81
N ALA A 26 21.23 -19.96 -8.31
CA ALA A 26 21.53 -21.37 -8.06
C ALA A 26 21.91 -22.12 -9.34
N ARG A 27 21.22 -21.87 -10.46
CA ARG A 27 21.57 -22.48 -11.76
C ARG A 27 22.89 -21.94 -12.35
N GLU A 28 23.13 -20.64 -12.24
CA GLU A 28 24.39 -20.00 -12.66
C GLU A 28 25.59 -20.53 -11.88
N LEU A 29 25.39 -20.89 -10.60
CA LEU A 29 26.39 -21.46 -9.70
C LEU A 29 26.45 -23.01 -9.73
N GLY A 30 25.67 -23.68 -10.58
CA GLY A 30 25.65 -25.14 -10.71
C GLY A 30 25.12 -25.89 -9.47
N LEU A 31 24.33 -25.24 -8.62
CA LEU A 31 23.83 -25.78 -7.36
C LEU A 31 22.51 -26.56 -7.57
N GLY A 32 22.34 -27.65 -6.82
CA GLY A 32 21.04 -28.31 -6.68
C GLY A 32 20.27 -27.87 -5.44
N GLY A 33 19.01 -28.30 -5.34
CA GLY A 33 18.14 -27.99 -4.21
C GLY A 33 16.83 -27.29 -4.60
N TRP A 34 16.38 -26.34 -3.78
CA TRP A 34 15.06 -25.73 -3.94
C TRP A 34 14.86 -24.39 -3.23
N VAL A 35 13.83 -23.65 -3.67
CA VAL A 35 13.30 -22.46 -2.99
C VAL A 35 11.77 -22.47 -2.95
N LEU A 36 11.16 -22.00 -1.85
CA LEU A 36 9.70 -21.82 -1.72
C LEU A 36 9.33 -20.66 -0.78
N ASN A 37 8.10 -20.17 -0.89
CA ASN A 37 7.52 -19.25 0.10
C ASN A 37 6.91 -20.09 1.24
N SER A 38 7.13 -19.70 2.49
CA SER A 38 6.44 -20.29 3.64
C SER A 38 5.76 -19.20 4.47
N THR A 39 5.03 -19.55 5.52
CA THR A 39 4.45 -18.53 6.41
C THR A 39 5.51 -17.81 7.26
N GLU A 40 6.73 -18.35 7.34
CA GLU A 40 7.90 -17.75 7.99
C GLU A 40 8.62 -16.73 7.10
N GLY A 41 8.59 -16.91 5.77
CA GLY A 41 9.31 -16.06 4.81
C GLY A 41 9.67 -16.81 3.54
N VAL A 42 10.92 -16.74 3.09
CA VAL A 42 11.43 -17.56 1.96
C VAL A 42 12.39 -18.60 2.52
N MET A 43 12.15 -19.87 2.20
CA MET A 43 13.02 -20.99 2.56
C MET A 43 13.76 -21.47 1.32
N ILE A 44 15.07 -21.67 1.47
CA ILE A 44 15.98 -22.14 0.44
C ILE A 44 16.76 -23.33 1.02
N GLU A 45 16.93 -24.40 0.26
CA GLU A 45 18.03 -25.34 0.46
C GLU A 45 18.88 -25.36 -0.80
N ALA A 46 20.18 -25.17 -0.66
CA ALA A 46 21.13 -25.21 -1.75
C ALA A 46 22.26 -26.19 -1.45
N GLU A 47 22.61 -27.01 -2.43
CA GLU A 47 23.61 -28.08 -2.35
C GLU A 47 24.62 -27.98 -3.49
N GLY A 48 25.89 -28.25 -3.19
CA GLY A 48 26.97 -28.26 -4.17
C GLY A 48 28.28 -27.82 -3.55
N GLU A 49 29.20 -27.30 -4.36
CA GLU A 49 30.50 -26.82 -3.89
C GLU A 49 30.33 -25.70 -2.84
N ALA A 50 31.11 -25.77 -1.75
CA ALA A 50 31.04 -24.80 -0.66
C ALA A 50 31.25 -23.33 -1.10
N SER A 51 32.06 -23.10 -2.13
CA SER A 51 32.24 -21.78 -2.75
C SER A 51 30.94 -21.26 -3.38
N GLY A 52 30.28 -22.07 -4.20
CA GLY A 52 29.00 -21.75 -4.85
C GLY A 52 27.86 -21.54 -3.84
N VAL A 53 27.72 -22.41 -2.84
CA VAL A 53 26.71 -22.23 -1.79
C VAL A 53 26.98 -20.96 -0.97
N SER A 54 28.24 -20.60 -0.72
CA SER A 54 28.58 -19.32 -0.10
C SER A 54 28.27 -18.13 -1.00
N ALA A 55 28.58 -18.20 -2.30
CA ALA A 55 28.28 -17.16 -3.28
C ALA A 55 26.76 -16.88 -3.39
N LEU A 56 25.92 -17.91 -3.31
CA LEU A 56 24.46 -17.75 -3.27
C LEU A 56 24.02 -16.98 -2.00
N VAL A 57 24.57 -17.31 -0.83
CA VAL A 57 24.29 -16.60 0.43
C VAL A 57 24.75 -15.14 0.37
N ASP A 58 25.91 -14.86 -0.25
CA ASP A 58 26.40 -13.50 -0.47
C ASP A 58 25.53 -12.72 -1.45
N ALA A 59 25.09 -13.32 -2.56
CA ALA A 59 24.18 -12.68 -3.52
C ALA A 59 22.83 -12.31 -2.87
N VAL A 60 22.27 -13.23 -2.08
CA VAL A 60 21.05 -12.99 -1.28
C VAL A 60 21.23 -11.83 -0.29
N ARG A 61 22.42 -11.66 0.30
CA ARG A 61 22.72 -10.57 1.26
C ARG A 61 22.99 -9.23 0.58
N ARG A 62 23.76 -9.21 -0.51
CA ARG A 62 24.35 -8.00 -1.11
C ARG A 62 23.56 -7.44 -2.29
N SER A 63 22.79 -8.28 -2.97
CA SER A 63 22.06 -7.91 -4.19
C SER A 63 20.64 -8.49 -4.24
N PRO A 64 19.82 -8.36 -3.16
CA PRO A 64 18.46 -8.88 -3.17
C PRO A 64 17.57 -8.16 -4.20
N PRO A 65 16.40 -8.73 -4.57
CA PRO A 65 15.47 -8.08 -5.49
C PRO A 65 15.10 -6.63 -5.08
N PRO A 66 14.87 -5.69 -6.01
CA PRO A 66 14.80 -4.24 -5.68
C PRO A 66 13.70 -3.77 -4.71
N ASN A 67 12.74 -4.62 -4.35
CA ASN A 67 11.69 -4.32 -3.36
C ASN A 67 11.81 -5.20 -2.10
N ALA A 68 12.79 -6.11 -2.05
CA ALA A 68 12.99 -7.01 -0.94
C ALA A 68 13.60 -6.27 0.26
N ARG A 69 13.03 -6.46 1.45
CA ARG A 69 13.64 -6.04 2.70
C ARG A 69 13.84 -7.29 3.56
N ILE A 70 15.08 -7.71 3.66
CA ILE A 70 15.46 -8.87 4.48
C ILE A 70 15.69 -8.37 5.90
N GLY A 71 14.79 -8.71 6.83
CA GLY A 71 14.94 -8.38 8.25
C GLY A 71 15.87 -9.33 8.98
N ARG A 72 15.82 -10.63 8.65
CA ARG A 72 16.69 -11.67 9.23
C ARG A 72 17.04 -12.74 8.21
N ILE A 73 18.27 -13.24 8.30
CA ILE A 73 18.74 -14.46 7.63
C ILE A 73 19.20 -15.43 8.71
N SER A 74 18.68 -16.67 8.71
CA SER A 74 19.38 -17.82 9.29
C SER A 74 20.02 -18.65 8.19
N VAL A 75 21.17 -19.25 8.50
CA VAL A 75 21.87 -20.19 7.63
C VAL A 75 22.29 -21.36 8.50
N GLU A 76 21.85 -22.55 8.15
CA GLU A 76 22.12 -23.80 8.88
C GLU A 76 22.72 -24.81 7.91
N GLU A 77 23.75 -25.53 8.34
CA GLU A 77 24.29 -26.64 7.57
C GLU A 77 23.42 -27.88 7.80
N VAL A 78 23.13 -28.61 6.73
CA VAL A 78 22.29 -29.80 6.73
C VAL A 78 22.96 -30.89 5.90
N ALA A 79 22.59 -32.16 6.12
CA ALA A 79 23.20 -33.27 5.40
C ALA A 79 22.94 -33.17 3.87
N PRO A 80 23.99 -33.26 3.02
CA PRO A 80 23.84 -33.42 1.57
C PRO A 80 22.99 -34.63 1.19
N ARG A 81 22.32 -34.56 0.04
CA ARG A 81 21.43 -35.62 -0.49
C ARG A 81 21.76 -36.06 -1.93
N GLY A 82 22.75 -35.45 -2.57
CA GLY A 82 23.03 -35.63 -4.01
C GLY A 82 22.02 -34.95 -4.92
N GLU A 83 21.35 -33.89 -4.48
CA GLU A 83 20.45 -33.12 -5.35
C GLU A 83 21.28 -32.33 -6.38
N ALA A 84 21.14 -32.68 -7.68
CA ALA A 84 21.89 -32.05 -8.78
C ALA A 84 21.10 -30.99 -9.57
N ALA A 85 19.80 -30.82 -9.29
CA ALA A 85 18.93 -29.86 -9.97
C ALA A 85 18.28 -28.91 -8.96
N PHE A 86 18.13 -27.64 -9.34
CA PHE A 86 17.45 -26.63 -8.53
C PHE A 86 16.00 -26.42 -8.98
N SER A 87 15.07 -26.28 -8.02
CA SER A 87 13.63 -26.17 -8.31
C SER A 87 12.92 -25.07 -7.50
N ILE A 88 11.88 -24.46 -8.06
CA ILE A 88 10.93 -23.66 -7.27
C ILE A 88 9.82 -24.61 -6.82
N ARG A 89 9.67 -24.80 -5.51
CA ARG A 89 8.66 -25.69 -4.93
C ARG A 89 7.38 -24.91 -4.59
N ARG A 90 6.28 -25.67 -4.41
CA ARG A 90 5.00 -25.13 -3.92
C ARG A 90 5.19 -24.53 -2.54
N SER A 91 4.43 -23.48 -2.24
CA SER A 91 4.51 -22.81 -0.94
C SER A 91 3.92 -23.65 0.18
N GLU A 92 4.51 -23.55 1.37
CA GLU A 92 4.18 -24.40 2.53
C GLU A 92 3.62 -23.57 3.70
N ILE A 93 2.68 -24.13 4.45
CA ILE A 93 2.27 -23.55 5.73
C ILE A 93 3.10 -24.23 6.80
N VAL A 94 3.83 -23.43 7.58
CA VAL A 94 4.58 -23.89 8.77
C VAL A 94 4.02 -23.20 10.02
N GLU A 95 4.38 -23.71 11.20
CA GLU A 95 3.97 -23.06 12.45
C GLU A 95 4.64 -21.69 12.62
N ALA A 96 5.91 -21.58 12.20
CA ALA A 96 6.65 -20.34 12.21
C ALA A 96 6.03 -19.25 11.30
N ARG A 97 6.11 -18.00 11.77
CA ARG A 97 5.53 -16.81 11.13
C ARG A 97 6.57 -15.69 11.03
N GLY A 98 6.50 -14.91 9.96
CA GLY A 98 7.46 -13.84 9.65
C GLY A 98 7.50 -13.34 8.20
N ALA A 99 6.56 -13.80 7.35
CA ALA A 99 6.41 -13.31 5.99
C ALA A 99 5.64 -11.98 5.97
N GLU A 100 6.33 -10.87 5.70
CA GLU A 100 5.68 -9.55 5.62
C GLU A 100 5.08 -9.30 4.23
N VAL A 101 3.91 -8.66 4.20
CA VAL A 101 3.22 -8.30 2.96
C VAL A 101 3.72 -6.96 2.42
N LEU A 102 4.01 -6.91 1.12
CA LEU A 102 4.40 -5.67 0.43
C LEU A 102 3.23 -4.69 0.29
N PRO A 103 3.50 -3.37 0.29
CA PRO A 103 2.54 -2.37 -0.19
C PRO A 103 2.27 -2.52 -1.69
N ASP A 104 1.16 -1.95 -2.17
CA ASP A 104 0.91 -1.79 -3.61
C ASP A 104 1.83 -0.73 -4.21
N LEU A 105 2.50 -1.05 -5.32
CA LEU A 105 3.47 -0.18 -5.98
C LEU A 105 3.03 0.19 -7.40
N ALA A 106 3.36 1.41 -7.82
CA ALA A 106 3.10 1.89 -9.17
C ALA A 106 3.86 1.07 -10.24
N PRO A 107 3.37 1.03 -11.50
CA PRO A 107 4.03 0.32 -12.59
C PRO A 107 5.50 0.72 -12.75
N CYS A 108 6.39 -0.25 -12.94
CA CYS A 108 7.78 0.02 -13.28
C CYS A 108 7.91 0.47 -14.74
N ALA A 109 9.02 1.14 -15.07
CA ALA A 109 9.27 1.69 -16.41
C ALA A 109 9.09 0.65 -17.54
N ALA A 110 9.52 -0.61 -17.33
CA ALA A 110 9.34 -1.68 -18.31
C ALA A 110 7.85 -2.01 -18.58
N CYS A 111 7.03 -2.07 -17.52
CA CYS A 111 5.58 -2.24 -17.68
C CYS A 111 4.92 -1.02 -18.32
N LEU A 112 5.44 0.19 -18.11
CA LEU A 112 4.92 1.39 -18.79
C LEU A 112 5.29 1.42 -20.27
N ALA A 113 6.49 0.98 -20.64
CA ALA A 113 6.87 0.81 -22.05
C ALA A 113 5.93 -0.20 -22.74
N GLU A 114 5.73 -1.39 -22.14
CA GLU A 114 4.79 -2.41 -22.66
C GLU A 114 3.31 -1.97 -22.70
N LEU A 115 2.92 -0.99 -21.88
CA LEU A 115 1.55 -0.46 -21.84
C LEU A 115 1.25 0.44 -23.05
N PHE A 116 2.25 1.17 -23.54
CA PHE A 116 2.11 2.14 -24.62
C PHE A 116 2.75 1.71 -25.95
N ASP A 117 3.46 0.59 -25.99
CA ASP A 117 4.01 -0.05 -27.20
C ASP A 117 2.91 -0.81 -27.99
N PRO A 118 2.54 -0.39 -29.22
CA PRO A 118 1.52 -1.07 -30.04
C PRO A 118 1.85 -2.51 -30.45
N THR A 119 3.12 -2.92 -30.36
CA THR A 119 3.57 -4.29 -30.69
C THR A 119 3.46 -5.25 -29.49
N SER A 120 3.29 -4.69 -28.29
CA SER A 120 3.13 -5.45 -27.04
C SER A 120 1.80 -6.21 -27.00
N ARG A 121 1.84 -7.49 -26.61
CA ARG A 121 0.65 -8.29 -26.22
C ARG A 121 -0.19 -7.63 -25.11
N ARG A 122 0.37 -6.65 -24.41
CA ARG A 122 -0.26 -5.89 -23.33
C ARG A 122 -0.41 -4.40 -23.65
N PHE A 123 -0.34 -4.02 -24.93
CA PHE A 123 -0.71 -2.69 -25.37
C PHE A 123 -2.07 -2.29 -24.80
N ARG A 124 -2.09 -1.15 -24.11
CA ARG A 124 -3.26 -0.60 -23.43
C ARG A 124 -3.97 -1.55 -22.46
N TYR A 125 -3.27 -2.53 -21.89
CA TYR A 125 -3.83 -3.45 -20.89
C TYR A 125 -3.82 -2.83 -19.47
N PRO A 126 -4.99 -2.45 -18.90
CA PRO A 126 -5.08 -1.60 -17.69
C PRO A 126 -4.66 -2.30 -16.38
N PHE A 127 -4.30 -3.59 -16.42
CA PHE A 127 -3.84 -4.36 -15.27
C PHE A 127 -2.41 -4.92 -15.42
N ILE A 128 -1.63 -4.44 -16.40
CA ILE A 128 -0.23 -4.85 -16.59
C ILE A 128 0.59 -4.67 -15.30
N ASN A 129 1.36 -5.70 -14.98
CA ASN A 129 2.26 -5.74 -13.83
C ASN A 129 3.40 -6.75 -14.10
N CYS A 130 4.32 -6.85 -13.16
CA CYS A 130 5.37 -7.87 -13.09
C CYS A 130 5.75 -8.15 -11.64
N THR A 131 6.79 -8.96 -11.41
CA THR A 131 7.33 -9.25 -10.07
C THR A 131 7.72 -7.99 -9.27
N GLN A 132 8.05 -6.88 -9.94
CA GLN A 132 8.55 -5.65 -9.32
C GLN A 132 7.48 -4.56 -9.06
N CYS A 133 6.25 -4.71 -9.56
CA CYS A 133 5.24 -3.63 -9.48
C CYS A 133 3.80 -4.13 -9.45
N GLY A 134 2.86 -3.19 -9.30
CA GLY A 134 1.42 -3.44 -9.28
C GLY A 134 0.89 -3.80 -7.89
N PRO A 135 -0.36 -4.30 -7.82
CA PRO A 135 -1.01 -4.61 -6.56
C PRO A 135 -0.34 -5.78 -5.83
N ARG A 136 -0.31 -5.68 -4.51
CA ARG A 136 0.19 -6.65 -3.54
C ARG A 136 -0.76 -6.67 -2.34
N TYR A 137 -0.72 -5.63 -1.50
CA TYR A 137 -1.58 -5.54 -0.33
C TYR A 137 -3.05 -5.58 -0.73
N SER A 138 -3.52 -4.75 -1.67
CA SER A 138 -4.96 -4.64 -1.95
C SER A 138 -5.63 -5.91 -2.48
N ILE A 139 -4.85 -6.90 -2.96
CA ILE A 139 -5.35 -8.14 -3.57
C ILE A 139 -5.03 -9.43 -2.82
N VAL A 140 -4.15 -9.43 -1.81
CA VAL A 140 -3.79 -10.66 -1.07
C VAL A 140 -4.84 -10.99 0.01
N GLU A 141 -5.18 -12.26 0.13
CA GLU A 141 -6.18 -12.75 1.09
C GLU A 141 -5.53 -13.53 2.23
N SER A 142 -4.44 -14.25 1.96
CA SER A 142 -3.63 -14.91 3.00
C SER A 142 -2.18 -15.09 2.55
N THR A 143 -1.28 -15.31 3.51
CA THR A 143 0.10 -15.76 3.27
C THR A 143 0.19 -17.30 3.37
N PRO A 144 1.14 -17.97 2.69
CA PRO A 144 2.20 -17.42 1.85
C PRO A 144 1.68 -16.78 0.55
N TYR A 145 2.42 -15.84 -0.03
CA TYR A 145 2.00 -15.14 -1.25
C TYR A 145 2.08 -16.05 -2.49
N ASP A 146 0.90 -16.46 -2.98
CA ASP A 146 0.66 -17.18 -4.24
C ASP A 146 -0.66 -16.72 -4.87
N ARG A 147 -0.82 -16.85 -6.20
CA ARG A 147 -2.01 -16.44 -6.95
C ARG A 147 -3.32 -16.98 -6.35
N SER A 148 -3.31 -18.24 -5.90
CA SER A 148 -4.46 -18.92 -5.27
C SER A 148 -4.95 -18.26 -3.98
N ARG A 149 -4.10 -17.47 -3.33
CA ARG A 149 -4.37 -16.71 -2.09
C ARG A 149 -4.50 -15.21 -2.35
N THR A 150 -4.88 -14.84 -3.58
CA THR A 150 -5.17 -13.48 -4.00
C THR A 150 -6.48 -13.42 -4.78
N THR A 151 -6.98 -12.22 -5.04
CA THR A 151 -8.13 -12.00 -5.95
C THR A 151 -7.84 -12.38 -7.40
N MET A 152 -6.58 -12.67 -7.75
CA MET A 152 -6.20 -13.19 -9.08
C MET A 152 -6.51 -14.69 -9.25
N ARG A 153 -6.91 -15.42 -8.19
CA ARG A 153 -7.30 -16.84 -8.28
C ARG A 153 -8.48 -17.10 -9.22
N CYS A 154 -9.36 -16.11 -9.40
CA CYS A 154 -10.53 -16.20 -10.28
C CYS A 154 -10.17 -16.11 -11.77
N PHE A 155 -8.91 -15.83 -12.10
CA PHE A 155 -8.43 -15.59 -13.45
C PHE A 155 -7.39 -16.67 -13.82
N THR A 156 -7.80 -17.71 -14.53
CA THR A 156 -6.88 -18.76 -15.03
C THR A 156 -5.95 -18.16 -16.08
N MET A 157 -4.63 -18.37 -15.97
CA MET A 157 -3.67 -17.87 -16.95
C MET A 157 -3.84 -18.58 -18.30
N CYS A 158 -3.89 -17.83 -19.40
CA CYS A 158 -3.82 -18.41 -20.75
C CYS A 158 -2.42 -18.98 -21.02
N PRO A 159 -2.25 -19.87 -22.02
CA PRO A 159 -0.96 -20.53 -22.30
C PRO A 159 0.23 -19.56 -22.43
N ALA A 160 0.04 -18.40 -23.05
CA ALA A 160 1.10 -17.39 -23.19
C ALA A 160 1.46 -16.68 -21.86
N CYS A 161 0.51 -16.51 -20.92
CA CYS A 161 0.83 -16.01 -19.58
C CYS A 161 1.44 -17.10 -18.69
N GLN A 162 1.06 -18.36 -18.91
CA GLN A 162 1.63 -19.52 -18.20
C GLN A 162 3.09 -19.72 -18.62
N ALA A 163 3.39 -19.67 -19.92
CA ALA A 163 4.76 -19.74 -20.45
C ALA A 163 5.68 -18.67 -19.82
N GLU A 164 5.28 -17.41 -19.77
CA GLU A 164 6.04 -16.35 -19.09
C GLU A 164 6.15 -16.54 -17.57
N TYR A 165 5.17 -17.21 -16.94
CA TYR A 165 5.18 -17.47 -15.49
C TYR A 165 6.17 -18.60 -15.14
N ASP A 166 6.34 -19.57 -16.06
CA ASP A 166 7.23 -20.73 -15.92
C ASP A 166 8.65 -20.51 -16.49
N GLU A 167 8.82 -19.56 -17.42
CA GLU A 167 10.09 -19.27 -18.10
C GLU A 167 11.07 -18.44 -17.23
N PRO A 168 12.21 -19.00 -16.78
CA PRO A 168 13.10 -18.33 -15.82
C PRO A 168 13.74 -17.01 -16.26
N SER A 169 13.86 -16.80 -17.58
CA SER A 169 14.40 -15.59 -18.19
C SER A 169 13.38 -14.45 -18.32
N ASP A 170 12.07 -14.71 -18.18
CA ASP A 170 11.05 -13.66 -18.29
C ASP A 170 10.95 -12.79 -17.01
N ARG A 171 10.66 -11.49 -17.20
CA ARG A 171 10.36 -10.51 -16.12
C ARG A 171 9.11 -10.86 -15.30
N ARG A 172 8.30 -11.82 -15.76
CA ARG A 172 7.07 -12.33 -15.14
C ARG A 172 7.19 -13.76 -14.61
N PHE A 173 8.39 -14.35 -14.61
CA PHE A 173 8.68 -15.61 -13.92
C PHE A 173 8.17 -15.54 -12.46
N HIS A 174 7.26 -16.43 -12.07
CA HIS A 174 6.52 -16.39 -10.79
C HIS A 174 5.92 -15.02 -10.40
N ALA A 175 5.44 -14.22 -11.36
CA ALA A 175 4.60 -13.06 -11.08
C ALA A 175 3.15 -13.52 -10.82
N GLU A 176 2.81 -13.73 -9.54
CA GLU A 176 1.46 -14.16 -9.12
C GLU A 176 0.28 -13.36 -9.73
N PRO A 177 0.36 -12.03 -9.95
CA PRO A 177 -0.69 -11.27 -10.61
C PRO A 177 -0.55 -11.18 -12.14
N ASN A 178 0.26 -12.04 -12.80
CA ASN A 178 0.40 -12.04 -14.26
C ASN A 178 -0.95 -12.24 -14.95
N ALA A 179 -1.20 -11.45 -15.98
CA ALA A 179 -2.40 -11.48 -16.81
C ALA A 179 -2.18 -10.72 -18.12
N CYS A 180 -3.15 -10.85 -19.03
CA CYS A 180 -3.27 -10.10 -20.28
C CYS A 180 -4.76 -9.98 -20.67
N LEU A 181 -5.08 -9.28 -21.76
CA LEU A 181 -6.44 -9.09 -22.29
C LEU A 181 -7.23 -10.40 -22.49
N ALA A 182 -6.56 -11.52 -22.76
CA ALA A 182 -7.22 -12.81 -23.00
C ALA A 182 -7.64 -13.56 -21.73
N CYS A 183 -7.02 -13.28 -20.57
CA CYS A 183 -7.14 -14.15 -19.39
C CYS A 183 -7.20 -13.41 -18.05
N GLY A 184 -7.24 -12.08 -18.10
CA GLY A 184 -7.17 -11.22 -16.94
C GLY A 184 -8.45 -10.42 -16.72
N PRO A 185 -8.40 -9.52 -15.72
CA PRO A 185 -9.50 -8.60 -15.45
C PRO A 185 -9.83 -7.72 -16.65
N ARG A 186 -11.11 -7.32 -16.74
CA ARG A 186 -11.66 -6.48 -17.82
C ARG A 186 -12.27 -5.18 -17.28
N LEU A 187 -12.25 -4.14 -18.10
CA LEU A 187 -12.95 -2.89 -17.80
C LEU A 187 -14.40 -2.95 -18.27
N THR A 188 -15.28 -2.28 -17.55
CA THR A 188 -16.66 -2.02 -17.98
C THR A 188 -17.04 -0.60 -17.58
N LEU A 189 -17.60 0.17 -18.52
CA LEU A 189 -18.21 1.45 -18.24
C LEU A 189 -19.71 1.24 -18.06
N ARG A 190 -20.25 1.78 -16.96
CA ARG A 190 -21.68 1.74 -16.64
C ARG A 190 -22.23 3.14 -16.40
N ASP A 191 -23.53 3.30 -16.65
CA ASP A 191 -24.29 4.47 -16.23
C ASP A 191 -24.62 4.44 -14.72
N ASN A 192 -25.28 5.50 -14.24
CA ASN A 192 -25.70 5.66 -12.85
C ASN A 192 -26.89 4.75 -12.44
N THR A 193 -27.53 4.05 -13.39
CA THR A 193 -28.53 3.01 -13.12
C THR A 193 -27.93 1.59 -13.06
N GLY A 194 -26.65 1.45 -13.42
CA GLY A 194 -25.95 0.17 -13.51
C GLY A 194 -26.04 -0.49 -14.89
N GLY A 195 -26.65 0.17 -15.88
CA GLY A 195 -26.64 -0.26 -17.29
C GLY A 195 -25.22 -0.23 -17.86
N THR A 196 -24.88 -1.20 -18.72
CA THR A 196 -23.54 -1.30 -19.31
C THR A 196 -23.47 -0.55 -20.65
N ILE A 197 -22.52 0.37 -20.76
CA ILE A 197 -22.32 1.22 -21.93
C ILE A 197 -21.26 0.63 -22.87
N ALA A 198 -20.12 0.20 -22.30
CA ALA A 198 -18.97 -0.26 -23.06
C ALA A 198 -18.05 -1.16 -22.22
N HIS A 199 -17.15 -1.89 -22.89
CA HIS A 199 -16.14 -2.76 -22.29
C HIS A 199 -14.72 -2.38 -22.72
N ASP A 200 -13.74 -2.84 -21.93
CA ASP A 200 -12.31 -2.79 -22.23
C ASP A 200 -11.81 -1.38 -22.67
N ASP A 201 -11.08 -1.25 -23.78
CA ASP A 201 -10.53 0.04 -24.22
C ASP A 201 -11.61 1.07 -24.63
N GLN A 202 -12.78 0.60 -25.09
CA GLN A 202 -13.92 1.47 -25.40
C GLN A 202 -14.58 2.03 -24.12
N ALA A 203 -14.59 1.26 -23.03
CA ALA A 203 -15.01 1.75 -21.71
C ALA A 203 -14.12 2.90 -21.24
N LEU A 204 -12.81 2.80 -21.42
CA LEU A 204 -11.86 3.84 -21.06
C LEU A 204 -12.06 5.10 -21.92
N LYS A 205 -12.12 4.96 -23.24
CA LYS A 205 -12.35 6.07 -24.18
C LYS A 205 -13.65 6.81 -23.92
N ALA A 206 -14.74 6.08 -23.66
CA ALA A 206 -16.04 6.68 -23.34
C ALA A 206 -16.03 7.40 -21.97
N ALA A 207 -15.28 6.89 -20.98
CA ALA A 207 -15.07 7.58 -19.71
C ALA A 207 -14.26 8.89 -19.86
N VAL A 208 -13.18 8.86 -20.64
CA VAL A 208 -12.38 10.06 -20.98
C VAL A 208 -13.25 11.08 -21.71
N ALA A 209 -14.02 10.66 -22.70
CA ALA A 209 -14.94 11.54 -23.42
C ALA A 209 -16.02 12.15 -22.51
N ALA A 210 -16.44 11.46 -21.44
CA ALA A 210 -17.36 12.02 -20.45
C ALA A 210 -16.66 13.04 -19.53
N LEU A 211 -15.44 12.77 -19.08
CA LEU A 211 -14.62 13.73 -18.33
C LEU A 211 -14.40 15.02 -19.15
N LEU A 212 -14.02 14.91 -20.43
CA LEU A 212 -13.84 16.05 -21.33
C LEU A 212 -15.13 16.88 -21.58
N ARG A 213 -16.30 16.37 -21.20
CA ARG A 213 -17.60 17.09 -21.24
C ARG A 213 -18.04 17.61 -19.85
N GLY A 214 -17.14 17.69 -18.88
CA GLY A 214 -17.43 18.14 -17.51
C GLY A 214 -18.13 17.09 -16.63
N GLY A 215 -18.16 15.83 -17.06
CA GLY A 215 -18.75 14.72 -16.30
C GLY A 215 -17.90 14.30 -15.09
N ILE A 216 -18.56 13.77 -14.07
CA ILE A 216 -17.92 13.13 -12.91
C ILE A 216 -17.92 11.62 -13.11
N VAL A 217 -16.76 10.97 -13.10
CA VAL A 217 -16.64 9.52 -13.29
C VAL A 217 -16.12 8.84 -12.02
N ALA A 218 -16.84 7.85 -11.53
CA ALA A 218 -16.37 6.95 -10.47
C ALA A 218 -15.47 5.87 -11.10
N VAL A 219 -14.17 5.90 -10.82
CA VAL A 219 -13.17 4.96 -11.36
C VAL A 219 -12.73 3.98 -10.29
N LYS A 220 -12.90 2.68 -10.53
CA LYS A 220 -12.38 1.63 -9.65
C LYS A 220 -10.87 1.52 -9.78
N GLY A 221 -10.14 1.99 -8.77
CA GLY A 221 -8.68 1.96 -8.71
C GLY A 221 -8.11 0.71 -8.05
N VAL A 222 -6.85 0.78 -7.61
CA VAL A 222 -6.16 -0.35 -6.97
C VAL A 222 -6.63 -0.62 -5.53
N GLY A 223 -6.93 0.45 -4.78
CA GLY A 223 -7.29 0.41 -3.35
C GLY A 223 -8.74 0.76 -3.05
N GLY A 224 -9.54 1.09 -4.07
CA GLY A 224 -10.92 1.53 -3.96
C GLY A 224 -11.28 2.47 -5.11
N PHE A 225 -12.50 3.00 -5.06
CA PHE A 225 -13.00 3.95 -6.05
C PHE A 225 -12.41 5.35 -5.89
N HIS A 226 -12.21 6.06 -6.99
CA HIS A 226 -11.99 7.50 -7.05
C HIS A 226 -13.15 8.18 -7.75
N LEU A 227 -13.48 9.41 -7.35
CA LEU A 227 -14.31 10.31 -8.13
C LEU A 227 -13.36 11.24 -8.92
N LEU A 228 -13.47 11.18 -10.25
CA LEU A 228 -12.69 11.99 -11.19
C LEU A 228 -13.57 13.05 -11.85
N ALA A 229 -13.02 14.25 -12.03
CA ALA A 229 -13.58 15.34 -12.84
C ALA A 229 -12.46 16.28 -13.31
N PRO A 230 -12.62 17.03 -14.41
CA PRO A 230 -11.63 18.01 -14.86
C PRO A 230 -11.34 19.04 -13.77
N ALA A 231 -10.08 19.25 -13.42
CA ALA A 231 -9.71 20.16 -12.33
C ALA A 231 -9.83 21.66 -12.69
N HIS A 232 -10.16 21.98 -13.94
CA HIS A 232 -10.42 23.34 -14.42
C HIS A 232 -11.92 23.67 -14.51
N ASP A 233 -12.81 22.67 -14.36
CA ASP A 233 -14.26 22.83 -14.51
C ASP A 233 -14.91 23.11 -13.15
N GLU A 234 -15.22 24.38 -12.89
CA GLU A 234 -15.79 24.82 -11.61
C GLU A 234 -17.16 24.20 -11.33
N ASP A 235 -18.02 24.01 -12.34
CA ASP A 235 -19.34 23.40 -12.16
C ASP A 235 -19.21 21.92 -11.76
N ALA A 236 -18.34 21.17 -12.43
CA ALA A 236 -18.05 19.78 -12.08
C ALA A 236 -17.46 19.64 -10.67
N ILE A 237 -16.50 20.50 -10.29
CA ILE A 237 -15.88 20.45 -8.96
C ILE A 237 -16.87 20.91 -7.87
N SER A 238 -17.70 21.92 -8.12
CA SER A 238 -18.76 22.35 -7.18
C SER A 238 -19.84 21.27 -6.99
N ARG A 239 -20.32 20.62 -8.06
CA ARG A 239 -21.20 19.44 -7.98
C ARG A 239 -20.55 18.34 -7.11
N MET A 240 -19.28 18.03 -7.34
CA MET A 240 -18.56 17.01 -6.58
C MET A 240 -18.44 17.37 -5.08
N ARG A 241 -18.20 18.64 -4.73
CA ARG A 241 -18.17 19.08 -3.31
C ARG A 241 -19.50 18.87 -2.62
N LEU A 242 -20.59 19.33 -3.25
CA LEU A 242 -21.94 19.22 -2.72
C LEU A 242 -22.33 17.75 -2.52
N GLY A 243 -22.15 16.92 -3.55
CA GLY A 243 -22.46 15.49 -3.49
C GLY A 243 -21.65 14.73 -2.42
N LYS A 244 -20.35 15.04 -2.27
CA LYS A 244 -19.51 14.44 -1.21
C LYS A 244 -19.78 14.99 0.20
N ARG A 245 -20.59 16.05 0.35
CA ARG A 245 -20.74 16.87 1.56
C ARG A 245 -19.38 17.35 2.10
N ARG A 246 -18.49 17.75 1.18
CA ARG A 246 -17.12 18.20 1.50
C ARG A 246 -17.07 19.73 1.48
N GLY A 247 -16.97 20.34 2.66
CA GLY A 247 -16.70 21.78 2.83
C GLY A 247 -15.31 22.19 2.31
N GLY A 248 -14.66 23.18 2.93
CA GLY A 248 -13.40 23.77 2.41
C GLY A 248 -12.17 22.84 2.26
N LYS A 249 -12.24 21.56 2.65
CA LYS A 249 -11.13 20.59 2.58
C LYS A 249 -10.62 20.46 1.12
N PRO A 250 -9.36 20.83 0.80
CA PRO A 250 -8.83 20.80 -0.57
C PRO A 250 -8.94 19.42 -1.22
N PHE A 251 -9.10 19.37 -2.54
CA PHE A 251 -9.01 18.13 -3.31
C PHE A 251 -7.55 17.82 -3.69
N ALA A 252 -7.29 16.55 -3.95
CA ALA A 252 -6.07 16.13 -4.63
C ALA A 252 -6.32 16.12 -6.15
N VAL A 253 -5.30 16.48 -6.93
CA VAL A 253 -5.35 16.58 -8.39
C VAL A 253 -4.30 15.66 -8.99
N MET A 254 -4.75 14.75 -9.85
CA MET A 254 -3.89 13.91 -10.66
C MET A 254 -3.50 14.66 -11.93
N PHE A 255 -2.21 14.63 -12.26
CA PHE A 255 -1.64 15.22 -13.47
C PHE A 255 -1.08 14.12 -14.36
N PRO A 256 -1.00 14.31 -15.69
CA PRO A 256 -0.42 13.31 -16.58
C PRO A 256 1.07 13.07 -16.29
N ASP A 257 1.84 14.14 -16.07
CA ASP A 257 3.28 14.08 -15.80
C ASP A 257 3.80 15.23 -14.90
N LEU A 258 5.12 15.25 -14.66
CA LEU A 258 5.79 16.32 -13.89
C LEU A 258 5.78 17.67 -14.62
N ALA A 259 5.78 17.71 -15.96
CA ALA A 259 5.79 18.96 -16.71
C ALA A 259 4.47 19.71 -16.50
N ALA A 260 3.34 19.01 -16.58
CA ALA A 260 2.02 19.52 -16.23
C ALA A 260 2.00 20.04 -14.78
N ILE A 261 2.49 19.29 -13.79
CA ILE A 261 2.56 19.77 -12.39
C ILE A 261 3.36 21.07 -12.28
N ARG A 262 4.49 21.22 -13.00
CA ARG A 262 5.31 22.44 -12.97
C ARG A 262 4.61 23.66 -13.57
N LEU A 263 3.54 23.53 -14.35
CA LEU A 263 2.72 24.68 -14.77
C LEU A 263 1.91 25.25 -13.59
N HIS A 264 1.46 24.39 -12.67
CA HIS A 264 0.52 24.73 -11.61
C HIS A 264 1.17 24.91 -10.22
N CYS A 265 2.30 24.26 -9.98
CA CYS A 265 2.98 24.21 -8.68
C CYS A 265 4.49 24.49 -8.78
N HIS A 266 5.06 25.00 -7.69
CA HIS A 266 6.50 24.96 -7.45
C HIS A 266 6.88 23.56 -6.97
N LEU A 267 7.89 22.96 -7.59
CA LEU A 267 8.47 21.69 -7.18
C LEU A 267 9.97 21.91 -6.93
N ASP A 268 10.46 21.34 -5.84
CA ASP A 268 11.88 21.14 -5.57
C ASP A 268 12.28 19.69 -5.91
N ALA A 269 13.58 19.39 -5.93
CA ALA A 269 14.08 18.07 -6.29
C ALA A 269 13.56 16.95 -5.37
N ALA A 270 13.35 17.23 -4.08
CA ALA A 270 12.81 16.26 -3.12
C ALA A 270 11.33 15.93 -3.41
N THR A 271 10.55 16.95 -3.76
CA THR A 271 9.14 16.83 -4.18
C THR A 271 9.03 16.03 -5.48
N GLU A 272 9.89 16.32 -6.47
CA GLU A 272 9.91 15.59 -7.74
C GLU A 272 10.32 14.12 -7.58
N ALA A 273 11.33 13.84 -6.73
CA ALA A 273 11.74 12.48 -6.40
C ALA A 273 10.61 11.71 -5.71
N LEU A 274 9.92 12.34 -4.74
CA LEU A 274 8.81 11.73 -4.02
C LEU A 274 7.59 11.44 -4.91
N LEU A 275 7.25 12.37 -5.82
CA LEU A 275 6.20 12.19 -6.83
C LEU A 275 6.55 11.11 -7.86
N SER A 276 7.84 10.92 -8.15
CA SER A 276 8.35 9.94 -9.12
C SER A 276 8.59 8.55 -8.52
N GLY A 277 8.61 8.44 -7.19
CA GLY A 277 8.80 7.19 -6.45
C GLY A 277 7.77 6.10 -6.77
N ARG A 278 8.06 4.85 -6.37
CA ARG A 278 7.18 3.70 -6.63
C ARG A 278 5.89 3.75 -5.81
N GLU A 279 5.93 4.49 -4.71
CA GLU A 279 4.85 4.70 -3.76
C GLU A 279 3.80 5.69 -4.29
N ARG A 280 4.18 6.63 -5.17
CA ARG A 280 3.33 7.67 -5.78
C ARG A 280 2.32 8.30 -4.79
N PRO A 281 2.74 8.90 -3.67
CA PRO A 281 1.83 9.59 -2.76
C PRO A 281 1.25 10.86 -3.40
N ILE A 282 0.17 11.37 -2.83
CA ILE A 282 -0.21 12.78 -2.97
C ILE A 282 0.83 13.61 -2.22
N VAL A 283 1.44 14.59 -2.88
CA VAL A 283 2.40 15.51 -2.26
C VAL A 283 1.81 16.92 -2.18
N LEU A 284 1.92 17.56 -1.02
CA LEU A 284 1.46 18.95 -0.84
C LEU A 284 2.50 19.93 -1.41
N ALA A 285 2.24 20.47 -2.59
CA ALA A 285 3.10 21.42 -3.28
C ALA A 285 2.55 22.86 -3.19
N ARG A 286 3.43 23.87 -3.25
CA ARG A 286 3.02 25.29 -3.28
C ARG A 286 2.45 25.63 -4.66
N ARG A 287 1.25 26.21 -4.71
CA ARG A 287 0.58 26.62 -5.96
C ARG A 287 1.22 27.88 -6.56
N LYS A 288 1.26 27.98 -7.89
CA LYS A 288 1.78 29.14 -8.65
C LYS A 288 0.72 30.20 -8.94
N ALA A 289 -0.46 29.80 -9.44
CA ALA A 289 -1.58 30.68 -9.78
C ALA A 289 -2.94 29.94 -9.81
N ASP A 290 -4.06 30.67 -9.95
CA ASP A 290 -5.43 30.15 -10.11
C ASP A 290 -5.74 29.74 -11.55
N THR A 291 -5.11 28.67 -12.05
CA THR A 291 -5.44 28.05 -13.34
C THR A 291 -6.34 26.82 -13.21
N LEU A 292 -6.68 26.44 -11.97
CA LEU A 292 -7.61 25.37 -11.63
C LEU A 292 -8.88 26.01 -11.08
N ALA A 293 -10.00 25.28 -11.14
CA ALA A 293 -11.26 25.72 -10.57
C ALA A 293 -11.08 26.16 -9.10
N PRO A 294 -11.57 27.34 -8.67
CA PRO A 294 -11.47 27.83 -7.29
C PRO A 294 -11.90 26.80 -6.23
N SER A 295 -12.93 26.00 -6.53
CA SER A 295 -13.39 24.91 -5.67
C SER A 295 -12.44 23.71 -5.61
N VAL A 296 -11.30 23.67 -6.29
CA VAL A 296 -10.30 22.62 -6.04
C VAL A 296 -9.67 22.80 -4.65
N ALA A 297 -9.30 24.02 -4.27
CA ALA A 297 -8.51 24.30 -3.08
C ALA A 297 -8.86 25.67 -2.45
N THR A 298 -10.10 25.81 -1.96
CA THR A 298 -10.63 27.03 -1.35
C THR A 298 -9.70 27.61 -0.27
N GLY A 299 -9.11 28.77 -0.53
CA GLY A 299 -8.25 29.49 0.42
C GLY A 299 -6.88 28.86 0.72
N SER A 300 -6.47 27.78 0.04
CA SER A 300 -5.20 27.09 0.33
C SER A 300 -4.10 27.48 -0.65
N HIS A 301 -2.96 27.94 -0.12
CA HIS A 301 -1.73 28.17 -0.90
C HIS A 301 -1.02 26.87 -1.33
N ARG A 302 -1.47 25.71 -0.83
CA ARG A 302 -0.94 24.39 -1.15
C ARG A 302 -1.99 23.55 -1.88
N LEU A 303 -1.53 22.78 -2.87
CA LEU A 303 -2.33 21.82 -3.63
C LEU A 303 -1.80 20.41 -3.35
N GLY A 304 -2.69 19.44 -3.15
CA GLY A 304 -2.30 18.04 -3.17
C GLY A 304 -2.16 17.57 -4.62
N VAL A 305 -0.93 17.34 -5.07
CA VAL A 305 -0.65 16.87 -6.44
C VAL A 305 -0.26 15.40 -6.40
N LEU A 306 -0.74 14.60 -7.36
CA LEU A 306 -0.30 13.22 -7.54
C LEU A 306 -0.07 12.90 -9.03
N LEU A 307 0.74 11.87 -9.27
CA LEU A 307 0.97 11.29 -10.59
C LEU A 307 0.24 9.95 -10.73
N PRO A 308 0.05 9.45 -11.96
CA PRO A 308 -0.64 8.19 -12.17
C PRO A 308 0.15 7.05 -11.53
N TYR A 309 -0.56 6.12 -10.88
CA TYR A 309 0.05 5.06 -10.08
C TYR A 309 -0.52 3.67 -10.37
N SER A 310 -1.41 3.55 -11.34
CA SER A 310 -1.91 2.27 -11.86
C SER A 310 -1.92 2.33 -13.38
N PRO A 311 -1.87 1.21 -14.12
CA PRO A 311 -1.89 1.27 -15.58
C PRO A 311 -3.19 1.88 -16.12
N LEU A 312 -4.32 1.63 -15.44
CA LEU A 312 -5.58 2.33 -15.69
C LEU A 312 -5.45 3.86 -15.56
N HIS A 313 -4.81 4.36 -14.50
CA HIS A 313 -4.58 5.80 -14.33
C HIS A 313 -3.62 6.35 -15.41
N HIS A 314 -2.58 5.60 -15.79
CA HIS A 314 -1.69 6.03 -16.87
C HIS A 314 -2.42 6.15 -18.21
N LEU A 315 -3.27 5.18 -18.56
CA LEU A 315 -4.09 5.24 -19.78
C LEU A 315 -5.12 6.38 -19.72
N LEU A 316 -5.84 6.52 -18.59
CA LEU A 316 -6.80 7.60 -18.41
C LEU A 316 -6.16 8.97 -18.58
N MET A 317 -5.02 9.22 -17.92
CA MET A 317 -4.37 10.54 -17.98
C MET A 317 -3.65 10.79 -19.31
N ALA A 318 -3.17 9.76 -20.01
CA ALA A 318 -2.59 9.89 -21.34
C ALA A 318 -3.64 10.20 -22.42
N ASP A 319 -4.85 9.63 -22.31
CA ASP A 319 -5.96 9.90 -23.23
C ASP A 319 -6.70 11.21 -22.89
N LEU A 320 -6.67 11.63 -21.61
CA LEU A 320 -7.34 12.84 -21.10
C LEU A 320 -6.49 14.11 -21.27
N ASP A 321 -5.17 14.01 -21.08
CA ASP A 321 -4.15 15.07 -21.23
C ASP A 321 -4.43 16.41 -20.50
N ILE A 322 -5.26 16.39 -19.45
CA ILE A 322 -5.54 17.54 -18.58
C ILE A 322 -5.51 17.14 -17.11
N PRO A 323 -5.27 18.08 -16.17
CA PRO A 323 -5.37 17.81 -14.74
C PRO A 323 -6.80 17.42 -14.34
N ALA A 324 -6.93 16.37 -13.52
CA ALA A 324 -8.21 15.89 -13.00
C ALA A 324 -8.20 15.84 -11.47
N VAL A 325 -9.25 16.32 -10.81
CA VAL A 325 -9.46 16.02 -9.38
C VAL A 325 -9.58 14.52 -9.24
N ALA A 326 -8.85 13.94 -8.29
CA ALA A 326 -8.91 12.51 -7.96
C ALA A 326 -9.06 12.39 -6.44
N THR A 327 -10.31 12.28 -5.98
CA THR A 327 -10.63 12.10 -4.55
C THR A 327 -11.17 10.69 -4.30
N SER A 328 -10.98 10.16 -3.09
CA SER A 328 -11.60 8.91 -2.66
C SER A 328 -13.11 8.87 -2.92
N GLY A 329 -13.59 7.72 -3.39
CA GLY A 329 -14.99 7.39 -3.66
C GLY A 329 -15.69 6.97 -2.37
N ASN A 330 -15.93 7.95 -1.51
CA ASN A 330 -16.63 7.83 -0.23
C ASN A 330 -17.58 9.02 0.00
N VAL A 331 -18.47 8.89 0.96
CA VAL A 331 -19.25 10.00 1.51
C VAL A 331 -18.61 10.40 2.85
N ALA A 332 -18.39 11.70 3.07
CA ALA A 332 -17.99 12.32 4.35
C ALA A 332 -17.06 11.48 5.28
N ASP A 333 -15.76 11.43 4.96
CA ASP A 333 -14.67 10.86 5.78
C ASP A 333 -14.80 9.37 6.23
N GLU A 334 -15.80 8.65 5.71
CA GLU A 334 -15.88 7.18 5.79
C GLU A 334 -14.78 6.47 4.97
N PRO A 335 -14.51 5.16 5.22
CA PRO A 335 -13.58 4.38 4.40
C PRO A 335 -13.89 4.43 2.89
N ILE A 336 -12.85 4.45 2.07
CA ILE A 336 -12.96 4.37 0.60
C ILE A 336 -13.71 3.09 0.18
N ILE A 337 -14.72 3.24 -0.69
CA ILE A 337 -15.53 2.11 -1.16
C ILE A 337 -14.68 1.22 -2.08
N ILE A 338 -14.84 -0.10 -1.93
CA ILE A 338 -14.13 -1.14 -2.70
C ILE A 338 -15.07 -2.10 -3.45
N ASP A 339 -16.33 -2.19 -3.00
CA ASP A 339 -17.37 -3.02 -3.60
C ASP A 339 -18.17 -2.25 -4.65
N ASP A 340 -18.54 -2.92 -5.73
CA ASP A 340 -19.20 -2.28 -6.86
C ASP A 340 -20.67 -1.94 -6.54
N ALA A 341 -21.41 -2.84 -5.88
CA ALA A 341 -22.82 -2.60 -5.54
C ALA A 341 -22.95 -1.43 -4.54
N MET A 342 -22.07 -1.37 -3.55
CA MET A 342 -21.94 -0.21 -2.65
C MET A 342 -21.57 1.07 -3.41
N ALA A 343 -20.69 1.00 -4.41
CA ALA A 343 -20.31 2.17 -5.21
C ALA A 343 -21.51 2.72 -5.99
N PHE A 344 -22.27 1.88 -6.69
CA PHE A 344 -23.51 2.28 -7.36
C PHE A 344 -24.50 2.89 -6.36
N GLN A 345 -24.81 2.20 -5.26
CA GLN A 345 -25.78 2.66 -4.27
C GLN A 345 -25.40 4.02 -3.64
N ARG A 346 -24.11 4.26 -3.38
CA ARG A 346 -23.66 5.41 -2.58
C ARG A 346 -23.07 6.57 -3.38
N LEU A 347 -22.64 6.34 -4.62
CA LEU A 347 -22.02 7.36 -5.46
C LEU A 347 -22.89 7.78 -6.65
N ALA A 348 -24.03 7.11 -6.95
CA ALA A 348 -24.90 7.48 -8.09
C ALA A 348 -25.49 8.90 -7.99
N GLY A 349 -25.56 9.49 -6.80
CA GLY A 349 -25.91 10.91 -6.60
C GLY A 349 -24.74 11.90 -6.77
N ILE A 350 -23.57 11.42 -7.22
CA ILE A 350 -22.34 12.23 -7.38
C ILE A 350 -21.66 11.95 -8.72
N ALA A 351 -21.56 10.67 -9.11
CA ALA A 351 -20.93 10.23 -10.35
C ALA A 351 -21.97 10.05 -11.45
N ASP A 352 -21.69 10.66 -12.60
CA ASP A 352 -22.48 10.56 -13.82
C ASP A 352 -22.28 9.17 -14.47
N LEU A 353 -21.07 8.60 -14.37
CA LEU A 353 -20.68 7.28 -14.90
C LEU A 353 -19.74 6.50 -13.95
N PHE A 354 -19.65 5.18 -14.15
CA PHE A 354 -18.84 4.26 -13.37
C PHE A 354 -17.91 3.42 -14.27
N LEU A 355 -16.60 3.66 -14.20
CA LEU A 355 -15.59 2.83 -14.85
C LEU A 355 -15.07 1.78 -13.85
N VAL A 356 -15.61 0.56 -13.96
CA VAL A 356 -15.37 -0.55 -13.03
C VAL A 356 -14.55 -1.67 -13.65
N HIS A 357 -14.11 -2.61 -12.82
CA HIS A 357 -13.45 -3.83 -13.24
C HIS A 357 -13.81 -5.04 -12.37
N ASP A 358 -13.79 -6.22 -12.98
CA ASP A 358 -14.15 -7.51 -12.37
C ASP A 358 -13.12 -8.05 -11.35
N ARG A 359 -11.88 -7.52 -11.27
CA ARG A 359 -10.96 -7.88 -10.17
C ARG A 359 -11.46 -7.35 -8.82
N PRO A 360 -11.71 -8.21 -7.81
CA PRO A 360 -12.03 -7.75 -6.47
C PRO A 360 -10.84 -7.03 -5.79
N ILE A 361 -11.17 -6.14 -4.86
CA ILE A 361 -10.25 -5.46 -3.95
C ILE A 361 -10.57 -5.99 -2.55
N VAL A 362 -9.58 -6.54 -1.84
CA VAL A 362 -9.77 -7.19 -0.52
C VAL A 362 -9.88 -6.15 0.59
N ARG A 363 -9.06 -5.10 0.51
CA ARG A 363 -8.93 -4.06 1.54
C ARG A 363 -8.92 -2.68 0.91
N SER A 364 -9.68 -1.80 1.55
CA SER A 364 -9.71 -0.37 1.26
C SER A 364 -8.36 0.28 1.58
N LEU A 365 -7.83 1.05 0.62
CA LEU A 365 -6.58 1.78 0.74
C LEU A 365 -6.71 3.16 0.10
N ASP A 366 -6.79 4.17 0.96
CA ASP A 366 -6.61 5.57 0.57
C ASP A 366 -5.23 5.80 -0.07
N ASP A 367 -5.13 6.86 -0.86
CA ASP A 367 -3.82 7.41 -1.25
C ASP A 367 -3.08 7.99 -0.03
N SER A 368 -1.80 7.67 0.07
CA SER A 368 -0.90 8.31 1.05
C SER A 368 -0.75 9.79 0.75
N VAL A 369 -0.59 10.61 1.79
CA VAL A 369 -0.37 12.06 1.68
C VAL A 369 0.94 12.41 2.37
N ALA A 370 1.77 13.20 1.70
CA ALA A 370 3.09 13.60 2.17
C ALA A 370 3.35 15.09 1.90
N GLN A 371 4.37 15.64 2.55
CA GLN A 371 4.96 16.94 2.26
C GLN A 371 6.48 16.88 2.40
N ILE A 372 7.20 17.87 1.87
CA ILE A 372 8.63 18.05 2.17
C ILE A 372 8.78 19.06 3.32
N VAL A 373 9.58 18.72 4.32
CA VAL A 373 9.96 19.58 5.45
C VAL A 373 11.46 19.40 5.69
N CYS A 374 12.23 20.50 5.67
CA CYS A 374 13.68 20.47 5.81
C CYS A 374 14.33 19.41 4.89
N ASP A 375 14.00 19.49 3.60
CA ASP A 375 14.44 18.61 2.50
C ASP A 375 14.14 17.10 2.68
N ARG A 376 13.28 16.75 3.63
CA ARG A 376 12.90 15.36 3.92
C ARG A 376 11.40 15.12 3.76
N PRO A 377 10.98 13.97 3.20
CA PRO A 377 9.58 13.57 3.19
C PRO A 377 9.01 13.39 4.60
N GLN A 378 7.87 14.01 4.87
CA GLN A 378 7.04 13.77 6.04
C GLN A 378 5.69 13.21 5.58
N LEU A 379 5.33 12.02 6.08
CA LEU A 379 4.00 11.44 5.84
C LEU A 379 2.96 12.09 6.75
N LEU A 380 1.89 12.60 6.14
CA LEU A 380 0.68 13.09 6.83
C LEU A 380 -0.42 12.02 6.86
N ARG A 381 -0.37 11.07 5.93
CA ARG A 381 -1.22 9.89 5.87
C ARG A 381 -0.42 8.71 5.30
N ARG A 382 -0.23 7.66 6.09
CA ARG A 382 0.37 6.38 5.67
C ARG A 382 -0.74 5.43 5.18
N ALA A 383 -0.79 5.17 3.89
CA ALA A 383 -1.77 4.29 3.26
C ALA A 383 -1.14 3.61 2.02
N ARG A 384 -1.77 3.64 0.83
CA ARG A 384 -1.22 3.02 -0.41
C ARG A 384 0.25 3.43 -0.66
N GLY A 385 1.08 2.48 -1.09
CA GLY A 385 2.52 2.67 -1.29
C GLY A 385 3.37 2.43 -0.05
N TYR A 386 2.81 2.57 1.16
CA TYR A 386 3.56 2.44 2.41
C TYR A 386 3.01 1.36 3.34
N ALA A 387 1.68 1.27 3.50
CA ALA A 387 1.03 0.23 4.28
C ALA A 387 0.91 -1.09 3.46
N PRO A 388 1.15 -2.26 4.09
CA PRO A 388 1.34 -2.49 5.52
C PRO A 388 2.84 -2.56 5.87
N GLY A 389 3.72 -2.02 5.02
CA GLY A 389 5.17 -2.21 5.11
C GLY A 389 5.70 -1.87 6.51
N PRO A 390 6.65 -2.67 7.04
CA PRO A 390 7.08 -2.58 8.41
C PRO A 390 7.79 -1.26 8.73
N LEU A 391 7.73 -0.89 10.00
CA LEU A 391 8.61 0.07 10.64
C LEU A 391 9.67 -0.68 11.44
N ALA A 392 10.93 -0.32 11.26
CA ALA A 392 12.02 -0.80 12.08
C ALA A 392 12.01 -0.03 13.40
N VAL A 393 11.68 -0.71 14.50
CA VAL A 393 11.68 -0.13 15.86
C VAL A 393 12.55 -1.01 16.75
N SER A 394 13.69 -0.47 17.18
CA SER A 394 14.65 -1.20 18.03
C SER A 394 14.00 -1.66 19.33
N GLY A 395 14.15 -2.95 19.66
CA GLY A 395 13.61 -3.52 20.91
C GLY A 395 12.10 -3.75 20.91
N ALA A 396 11.44 -3.74 19.74
CA ALA A 396 10.03 -4.13 19.63
C ALA A 396 9.79 -5.54 20.22
N ARG A 397 8.85 -5.63 21.17
CA ARG A 397 8.41 -6.89 21.77
C ARG A 397 7.23 -7.45 20.99
N ASP A 398 7.31 -8.72 20.59
CA ASP A 398 6.25 -9.41 19.85
C ASP A 398 4.95 -9.54 20.65
N GLY A 399 3.83 -9.55 19.94
CA GLY A 399 2.51 -9.82 20.52
C GLY A 399 1.80 -8.59 21.11
N ILE A 400 2.18 -7.38 20.68
CA ILE A 400 1.48 -6.13 21.02
C ILE A 400 0.58 -5.72 19.85
N LEU A 401 -0.71 -5.54 20.11
CA LEU A 401 -1.68 -4.92 19.20
C LEU A 401 -1.99 -3.51 19.71
N ALA A 402 -1.56 -2.47 19.02
CA ALA A 402 -1.87 -1.08 19.35
C ALA A 402 -3.01 -0.57 18.45
N LEU A 403 -4.10 -0.07 19.05
CA LEU A 403 -5.31 0.33 18.34
C LEU A 403 -5.40 1.83 18.01
N GLY A 404 -4.47 2.64 18.51
CA GLY A 404 -4.38 4.07 18.21
C GLY A 404 -5.50 4.93 18.80
N GLY A 405 -5.54 6.19 18.36
CA GLY A 405 -6.55 7.18 18.74
C GLY A 405 -7.85 7.09 17.93
N HIS A 406 -8.72 8.08 18.09
CA HIS A 406 -10.02 8.14 17.40
C HIS A 406 -9.97 8.69 15.98
N LEU A 407 -9.19 9.75 15.78
CA LEU A 407 -9.06 10.47 14.52
C LEU A 407 -7.89 9.91 13.71
N LYS A 408 -8.07 9.84 12.39
CA LYS A 408 -7.09 9.37 11.38
C LYS A 408 -6.50 8.00 11.71
N ALA A 409 -7.31 7.13 12.33
CA ALA A 409 -6.88 5.93 13.03
C ALA A 409 -6.05 4.97 12.17
N THR A 410 -5.13 4.29 12.84
CA THR A 410 -4.30 3.19 12.32
C THR A 410 -4.08 2.18 13.45
N VAL A 411 -3.93 0.92 13.09
CA VAL A 411 -3.60 -0.18 14.02
C VAL A 411 -2.17 -0.61 13.76
N ALA A 412 -1.41 -0.92 14.82
CA ALA A 412 -0.10 -1.53 14.70
C ALA A 412 -0.06 -2.91 15.37
N LEU A 413 0.69 -3.84 14.78
CA LEU A 413 0.95 -5.17 15.32
C LEU A 413 2.46 -5.40 15.38
N THR A 414 2.96 -5.88 16.50
CA THR A 414 4.33 -6.37 16.63
C THR A 414 4.40 -7.89 16.47
N ALA A 415 5.23 -8.36 15.54
CA ALA A 415 5.45 -9.78 15.30
C ALA A 415 6.83 -10.00 14.64
N ALA A 416 7.50 -11.10 15.00
CA ALA A 416 8.82 -11.48 14.46
C ALA A 416 9.90 -10.38 14.56
N GLY A 417 9.78 -9.45 15.51
CA GLY A 417 10.69 -8.33 15.69
C GLY A 417 10.45 -7.10 14.81
N SER A 418 9.34 -7.02 14.06
CA SER A 418 8.96 -5.83 13.28
C SER A 418 7.62 -5.23 13.74
N VAL A 419 7.41 -3.95 13.43
CA VAL A 419 6.17 -3.22 13.71
C VAL A 419 5.42 -3.00 12.40
N THR A 420 4.33 -3.73 12.19
CA THR A 420 3.49 -3.60 11.00
C THR A 420 2.34 -2.64 11.30
N VAL A 421 2.23 -1.53 10.56
CA VAL A 421 1.13 -0.56 10.71
C VAL A 421 0.14 -0.72 9.56
N SER A 422 -1.16 -0.73 9.89
CA SER A 422 -2.25 -0.77 8.91
C SER A 422 -2.23 0.44 7.98
N GLN A 423 -3.09 0.41 6.96
CA GLN A 423 -3.48 1.63 6.29
C GLN A 423 -4.19 2.60 7.24
N HIS A 424 -4.24 3.87 6.84
CA HIS A 424 -5.17 4.85 7.37
C HIS A 424 -6.64 4.39 7.25
N LEU A 425 -7.40 4.51 8.33
CA LEU A 425 -8.78 4.02 8.45
C LEU A 425 -9.83 5.15 8.49
N GLY A 426 -9.39 6.42 8.42
CA GLY A 426 -10.25 7.59 8.60
C GLY A 426 -10.53 7.90 10.06
N ASP A 427 -11.62 8.61 10.32
CA ASP A 427 -12.06 8.98 11.67
C ASP A 427 -13.14 7.98 12.14
N LEU A 428 -13.04 7.47 13.38
CA LEU A 428 -13.84 6.32 13.86
C LEU A 428 -15.27 6.68 14.31
N GLU A 429 -15.82 7.76 13.76
CA GLU A 429 -17.12 8.32 14.10
C GLU A 429 -18.28 7.40 13.68
N THR A 430 -18.20 6.79 12.49
CA THR A 430 -19.29 6.00 11.91
C THR A 430 -19.17 4.50 12.21
N PRO A 431 -20.29 3.74 12.21
CA PRO A 431 -20.25 2.27 12.30
C PRO A 431 -19.36 1.65 11.22
N ALA A 432 -19.42 2.15 9.98
CA ALA A 432 -18.62 1.67 8.85
C ALA A 432 -17.11 1.84 9.09
N ALA A 433 -16.67 2.94 9.69
CA ALA A 433 -15.28 3.16 10.09
C ALA A 433 -14.84 2.19 11.21
N ARG A 434 -15.69 1.97 12.21
CA ARG A 434 -15.45 1.02 13.32
C ARG A 434 -15.36 -0.42 12.85
N ASP A 435 -16.15 -0.81 11.84
CA ASP A 435 -16.03 -2.13 11.20
C ASP A 435 -14.80 -2.20 10.29
N GLY A 436 -14.38 -1.09 9.69
CA GLY A 436 -13.09 -0.95 9.02
C GLY A 436 -11.93 -1.24 9.97
N LEU A 437 -11.97 -0.69 11.19
CA LEU A 437 -10.99 -0.97 12.26
C LEU A 437 -10.96 -2.45 12.64
N ARG A 438 -12.12 -3.08 12.86
CA ARG A 438 -12.20 -4.52 13.18
C ARG A 438 -11.62 -5.40 12.08
N ARG A 439 -11.98 -5.13 10.81
CA ARG A 439 -11.41 -5.84 9.66
C ARG A 439 -9.90 -5.65 9.57
N ALA A 440 -9.41 -4.42 9.72
CA ALA A 440 -7.97 -4.13 9.72
C ALA A 440 -7.20 -4.90 10.81
N ILE A 441 -7.76 -5.04 12.02
CA ILE A 441 -7.18 -5.88 13.09
C ILE A 441 -7.11 -7.34 12.64
N THR A 442 -8.23 -7.90 12.18
CA THR A 442 -8.32 -9.31 11.73
C THR A 442 -7.33 -9.60 10.60
N ASP A 443 -7.30 -8.75 9.57
CA ASP A 443 -6.45 -8.92 8.40
C ASP A 443 -4.96 -8.78 8.76
N LEU A 444 -4.60 -7.80 9.60
CA LEU A 444 -3.22 -7.58 10.04
C LEU A 444 -2.69 -8.77 10.85
N VAL A 445 -3.51 -9.28 11.77
CA VAL A 445 -3.22 -10.47 12.58
C VAL A 445 -3.08 -11.72 11.71
N ALA A 446 -4.00 -11.93 10.76
CA ALA A 446 -3.98 -13.09 9.88
C ALA A 446 -2.79 -13.10 8.91
N LEU A 447 -2.48 -11.96 8.28
CA LEU A 447 -1.40 -11.84 7.30
C LEU A 447 0.00 -11.95 7.92
N GLN A 448 0.20 -11.37 9.11
CA GLN A 448 1.49 -11.46 9.82
C GLN A 448 1.61 -12.75 10.67
N GLY A 449 0.52 -13.51 10.82
CA GLY A 449 0.46 -14.69 11.70
C GLY A 449 0.71 -14.35 13.18
N GLY A 450 0.44 -13.11 13.59
CA GLY A 450 0.71 -12.64 14.94
C GLY A 450 -0.24 -13.26 15.97
N GLN A 451 0.27 -13.55 17.16
CA GLN A 451 -0.55 -13.86 18.33
C GLN A 451 -0.48 -12.70 19.32
N PRO A 452 -1.30 -11.64 19.17
CA PRO A 452 -1.28 -10.53 20.11
C PRO A 452 -1.72 -11.01 21.50
N ARG A 453 -0.84 -10.79 22.49
CA ARG A 453 -0.99 -11.12 23.91
C ARG A 453 -1.32 -9.89 24.76
N LEU A 454 -0.99 -8.70 24.24
CA LEU A 454 -1.25 -7.41 24.87
C LEU A 454 -1.99 -6.50 23.89
N ALA A 455 -3.02 -5.81 24.36
CA ALA A 455 -3.65 -4.71 23.64
C ALA A 455 -3.15 -3.36 24.20
N VAL A 456 -2.84 -2.41 23.33
CA VAL A 456 -2.46 -1.04 23.69
C VAL A 456 -3.50 -0.09 23.12
N ARG A 457 -4.01 0.80 23.98
CA ARG A 457 -4.99 1.83 23.63
C ARG A 457 -4.54 3.22 24.04
N ASP A 458 -5.20 4.22 23.48
CA ASP A 458 -5.16 5.58 24.03
C ASP A 458 -5.63 5.59 25.49
N LEU A 459 -5.20 6.59 26.27
CA LEU A 459 -5.68 6.81 27.62
C LEU A 459 -7.18 7.16 27.66
N HIS A 460 -7.69 7.83 26.62
CA HIS A 460 -9.09 8.24 26.52
C HIS A 460 -10.06 7.03 26.66
N PRO A 461 -11.00 7.04 27.61
CA PRO A 461 -11.91 5.91 27.84
C PRO A 461 -12.93 5.73 26.71
N ASP A 462 -13.57 6.82 26.24
CA ASP A 462 -14.71 6.69 25.32
C ASP A 462 -14.38 6.44 23.84
N TYR A 463 -13.12 6.49 23.43
CA TYR A 463 -12.73 6.32 22.02
C TYR A 463 -13.21 4.97 21.46
N ALA A 464 -13.72 4.98 20.23
CA ALA A 464 -14.10 3.74 19.55
C ALA A 464 -12.93 2.74 19.42
N SER A 465 -11.68 3.20 19.31
CA SER A 465 -10.49 2.33 19.37
C SER A 465 -10.32 1.68 20.75
N THR A 466 -10.52 2.42 21.85
CA THR A 466 -10.56 1.90 23.22
C THR A 466 -11.64 0.83 23.39
N ARG A 467 -12.89 1.11 22.97
CA ARG A 467 -13.99 0.13 23.06
C ARG A 467 -13.73 -1.13 22.23
N VAL A 468 -13.09 -1.01 21.06
CA VAL A 468 -12.68 -2.17 20.27
C VAL A 468 -11.53 -2.92 20.97
N ALA A 469 -10.61 -2.25 21.66
CA ALA A 469 -9.55 -2.89 22.45
C ALA A 469 -10.13 -3.79 23.55
N GLU A 470 -11.18 -3.32 24.24
CA GLU A 470 -11.89 -4.08 25.29
C GLU A 470 -12.51 -5.38 24.72
N THR A 471 -13.12 -5.32 23.53
CA THR A 471 -13.66 -6.52 22.85
C THR A 471 -12.59 -7.54 22.45
N THR A 472 -11.30 -7.21 22.52
CA THR A 472 -10.24 -8.18 22.23
C THR A 472 -10.00 -9.19 23.36
N GLY A 473 -10.55 -8.96 24.57
CA GLY A 473 -10.39 -9.87 25.72
C GLY A 473 -8.95 -10.06 26.21
N ARG A 474 -8.03 -9.15 25.84
CA ARG A 474 -6.60 -9.22 26.18
C ARG A 474 -6.28 -8.32 27.38
N PRO A 475 -5.20 -8.60 28.13
CA PRO A 475 -4.58 -7.61 28.99
C PRO A 475 -4.35 -6.30 28.22
N MET A 476 -4.66 -5.17 28.85
CA MET A 476 -4.64 -3.85 28.21
C MET A 476 -3.70 -2.88 28.92
N VAL A 477 -2.94 -2.12 28.14
CA VAL A 477 -2.18 -0.96 28.62
C VAL A 477 -2.73 0.31 27.96
N ALA A 478 -3.02 1.31 28.79
CA ALA A 478 -3.38 2.65 28.35
C ALA A 478 -2.11 3.50 28.21
N VAL A 479 -1.97 4.21 27.10
CA VAL A 479 -0.85 5.12 26.83
C VAL A 479 -1.39 6.52 26.57
N GLN A 480 -0.82 7.53 27.23
CA GLN A 480 -1.23 8.92 27.06
C GLN A 480 -0.90 9.42 25.64
N HIS A 481 -1.83 10.15 25.03
CA HIS A 481 -1.80 10.52 23.61
C HIS A 481 -0.51 11.23 23.16
N HIS A 482 -0.08 12.22 23.92
CA HIS A 482 1.09 13.04 23.62
C HIS A 482 2.40 12.26 23.86
N VAL A 483 2.43 11.41 24.89
CA VAL A 483 3.53 10.46 25.11
C VAL A 483 3.64 9.48 23.94
N ALA A 484 2.53 9.02 23.37
CA ALA A 484 2.54 8.18 22.18
C ALA A 484 3.09 8.92 20.95
N HIS A 485 2.76 10.20 20.76
CA HIS A 485 3.38 11.04 19.72
C HIS A 485 4.90 11.15 19.87
N VAL A 486 5.40 11.44 21.08
CA VAL A 486 6.85 11.50 21.36
C VAL A 486 7.51 10.13 21.15
N ALA A 487 6.91 9.06 21.66
CA ALA A 487 7.43 7.70 21.53
C ALA A 487 7.47 7.20 20.08
N ALA A 488 6.52 7.61 19.23
CA ALA A 488 6.54 7.28 17.80
C ALA A 488 7.76 7.92 17.09
N CYS A 489 8.06 9.19 17.38
CA CYS A 489 9.24 9.90 16.86
C CYS A 489 10.56 9.25 17.32
N LEU A 490 10.67 8.93 18.61
CA LEU A 490 11.83 8.22 19.16
C LEU A 490 12.01 6.84 18.51
N GLY A 491 10.90 6.10 18.32
CA GLY A 491 10.88 4.77 17.70
C GLY A 491 11.32 4.79 16.23
N GLU A 492 10.81 5.74 15.43
CA GLU A 492 11.18 5.91 14.01
C GLU A 492 12.67 6.25 13.84
N HIS A 493 13.24 7.04 14.75
CA HIS A 493 14.65 7.43 14.71
C HIS A 493 15.59 6.50 15.51
N GLY A 494 15.09 5.43 16.12
CA GLY A 494 15.89 4.50 16.93
C GLY A 494 16.52 5.13 18.18
N LEU A 495 15.95 6.24 18.67
CA LEU A 495 16.48 7.01 19.79
C LEU A 495 16.03 6.41 21.13
N ALA A 496 16.96 6.26 22.07
CA ALA A 496 16.68 5.81 23.42
C ALA A 496 16.48 7.00 24.39
N PRO A 497 15.63 6.88 25.42
CA PRO A 497 15.56 7.87 26.51
C PRO A 497 16.90 7.99 27.27
N PRO A 498 17.20 9.17 27.89
CA PRO A 498 16.28 10.28 28.12
C PRO A 498 16.09 11.20 26.92
N ALA A 499 14.89 11.79 26.81
CA ALA A 499 14.53 12.73 25.76
C ALA A 499 13.53 13.79 26.25
N LEU A 500 13.59 15.00 25.68
CA LEU A 500 12.54 16.01 25.79
C LEU A 500 11.75 16.02 24.47
N GLY A 501 10.50 15.59 24.53
CA GLY A 501 9.56 15.68 23.42
C GLY A 501 8.67 16.91 23.55
N ILE A 502 8.28 17.47 22.40
CA ILE A 502 7.31 18.55 22.29
C ILE A 502 6.15 18.00 21.46
N ALA A 503 4.94 17.99 22.02
CA ALA A 503 3.76 17.39 21.42
C ALA A 503 2.67 18.45 21.29
N TRP A 504 2.52 18.99 20.08
CA TRP A 504 1.51 19.98 19.73
C TRP A 504 0.50 19.36 18.77
N ASP A 505 -0.74 19.22 19.23
CA ASP A 505 -1.86 18.67 18.47
C ASP A 505 -3.12 19.56 18.58
N GLY A 506 -4.31 19.01 18.32
CA GLY A 506 -5.57 19.74 18.51
C GLY A 506 -6.21 19.49 19.88
N THR A 507 -6.32 18.22 20.26
CA THR A 507 -6.94 17.75 21.52
C THR A 507 -6.47 16.32 21.81
N GLY A 508 -5.81 16.10 22.95
CA GLY A 508 -5.55 14.76 23.50
C GLY A 508 -5.98 14.67 24.96
N TYR A 509 -6.31 13.45 25.41
CA TYR A 509 -6.76 13.22 26.79
C TYR A 509 -5.58 13.33 27.78
N GLY A 510 -5.68 14.28 28.71
CA GLY A 510 -4.72 14.49 29.79
C GLY A 510 -4.80 13.40 30.85
N SER A 511 -3.68 13.11 31.52
CA SER A 511 -3.65 12.16 32.65
C SER A 511 -4.37 12.67 33.90
N ASP A 512 -4.70 13.95 33.93
CA ASP A 512 -5.50 14.68 34.92
C ASP A 512 -6.99 14.80 34.53
N GLY A 513 -7.40 14.21 33.40
CA GLY A 513 -8.75 14.32 32.85
C GLY A 513 -9.05 15.62 32.10
N THR A 514 -8.05 16.49 31.90
CA THR A 514 -8.17 17.72 31.12
C THR A 514 -7.89 17.48 29.63
N ILE A 515 -8.08 18.51 28.79
CA ILE A 515 -7.65 18.50 27.39
C ILE A 515 -6.22 19.05 27.32
N TRP A 516 -5.32 18.27 26.74
CA TRP A 516 -3.95 18.66 26.40
C TRP A 516 -3.85 18.94 24.90
N GLY A 517 -2.81 19.69 24.49
CA GLY A 517 -2.51 19.99 23.08
C GLY A 517 -1.22 20.79 22.85
N GLY A 518 -0.45 21.13 23.89
CA GLY A 518 0.64 22.11 23.88
C GLY A 518 1.93 21.66 24.57
N GLU A 519 2.14 20.35 24.76
CA GLU A 519 2.85 19.82 25.92
C GLU A 519 4.36 19.60 25.72
N PHE A 520 5.12 19.82 26.78
CA PHE A 520 6.53 19.41 26.90
C PHE A 520 6.62 18.17 27.80
N ILE A 521 7.20 17.10 27.28
CA ILE A 521 7.23 15.78 27.93
C ILE A 521 8.68 15.31 28.05
N HIS A 522 9.14 15.16 29.28
CA HIS A 522 10.42 14.52 29.58
C HIS A 522 10.20 13.01 29.73
N VAL A 523 10.83 12.22 28.86
CA VAL A 523 10.80 10.76 28.87
C VAL A 523 12.15 10.24 29.34
N ASP A 524 12.15 9.25 30.24
CA ASP A 524 13.36 8.57 30.70
C ASP A 524 13.15 7.04 30.76
N LYS A 525 14.06 6.30 31.40
CA LYS A 525 13.98 4.82 31.50
C LYS A 525 12.92 4.32 32.49
N SER A 526 12.47 5.18 33.41
CA SER A 526 11.49 4.86 34.46
C SER A 526 10.06 5.27 34.09
N GLY A 527 9.92 6.26 33.20
CA GLY A 527 8.61 6.67 32.68
C GLY A 527 8.67 7.99 31.93
N TRP A 528 7.65 8.82 32.15
CA TRP A 528 7.53 10.14 31.56
C TRP A 528 6.94 11.12 32.58
N ARG A 529 7.21 12.41 32.38
CA ARG A 529 6.59 13.52 33.12
C ARG A 529 6.29 14.68 32.18
N ARG A 530 5.14 15.32 32.36
CA ARG A 530 4.86 16.65 31.79
C ARG A 530 5.74 17.67 32.51
N VAL A 531 6.35 18.61 31.77
CA VAL A 531 7.28 19.61 32.34
C VAL A 531 6.88 21.06 32.03
N ALA A 532 6.06 21.27 31.01
CA ALA A 532 5.29 22.47 30.70
C ALA A 532 4.02 22.04 29.93
#